data_AF-A0A0R0APY8-F1
#
_entry.id   AF-A0A0R0APY8-F1
#
_cell.length_a   1.000
_cell.length_b   1.000
_cell.length_c   1.000
_cell.angle_alpha   90.00
_cell.angle_beta   90.00
_cell.angle_gamma   90.00
#
_symmetry.space_group_name_H-M   'P 1'
#
loop_
_entity.id
_entity.type
_entity.pdbx_description
1 polymer ?
#
loop_
_entity_poly.entity_id
_entity_poly.type
_entity_poly.pdbx_seq_one_letter_code
_entity_poly.pdbx_strand_id
1 'polypeptide(L)'
;MILCALVLSYALLGWVALHRPDWLAFGGMEIALLLGPAALLSWGRAMLALYLACSAAIVLLALLGAWKSSLRVPAVLGIFGVWVGAALFAMAMSI
;
A
#
# COMPACT_ATOMS: atom_id res chain seq x y z
N MET A 1 -1.06 -8.31 17.94
CA MET A 1 -1.50 -6.92 18.22
C MET A 1 -0.85 -5.92 17.27
N ILE A 2 0.48 -5.90 17.13
CA ILE A 2 1.20 -4.93 16.26
C ILE A 2 0.76 -4.99 14.78
N LEU A 3 0.61 -6.20 14.22
CA LEU A 3 0.12 -6.39 12.84
C LEU A 3 -1.28 -5.81 12.60
N CYS A 4 -2.21 -5.99 13.54
CA CYS A 4 -3.55 -5.41 13.43
C CYS A 4 -3.52 -3.88 13.49
N ALA A 5 -2.68 -3.31 14.36
CA ALA A 5 -2.51 -1.86 14.46
C ALA A 5 -1.96 -1.27 13.16
N LEU A 6 -0.99 -1.94 12.52
CA LEU A 6 -0.43 -1.57 11.21
C LEU A 6 -1.45 -1.62 10.09
N VAL A 7 -2.27 -2.69 10.04
CA VAL A 7 -3.33 -2.83 9.03
C VAL A 7 -4.41 -1.75 9.22
N LEU A 8 -4.80 -1.47 10.47
CA LEU A 8 -5.75 -0.40 10.80
C LEU A 8 -5.21 0.98 10.44
N SER A 9 -3.95 1.28 10.75
CA SER A 9 -3.33 2.55 10.37
C SER A 9 -3.24 2.70 8.86
N TYR A 10 -2.96 1.62 8.13
CA TYR A 10 -2.96 1.62 6.66
C TYR A 10 -4.37 1.82 6.10
N ALA A 11 -5.38 1.16 6.66
CA ALA A 11 -6.77 1.33 6.25
C ALA A 11 -7.28 2.77 6.50
N LEU A 12 -6.89 3.38 7.63
CA LEU A 12 -7.19 4.78 7.93
C LEU A 12 -6.49 5.73 6.97
N LEU A 13 -5.20 5.49 6.67
CA LEU A 13 -4.45 6.24 5.65
C LEU A 13 -5.12 6.13 4.28
N GLY A 14 -5.51 4.92 3.87
CA GLY A 14 -6.24 4.67 2.63
C GLY A 14 -7.61 5.34 2.59
N TRP A 15 -8.33 5.36 3.71
CA TRP A 15 -9.62 6.05 3.84
C TRP A 15 -9.48 7.57 3.70
N VAL A 16 -8.49 8.17 4.36
CA VAL A 16 -8.18 9.61 4.26
C VAL A 16 -7.76 9.94 2.83
N ALA A 17 -6.88 9.13 2.23
CA ALA A 17 -6.45 9.27 0.83
C ALA A 17 -7.62 9.23 -0.16
N LEU A 18 -8.62 8.38 0.09
CA LEU A 18 -9.83 8.27 -0.73
C LEU A 18 -10.75 9.51 -0.65
N HIS A 19 -10.81 10.18 0.51
CA HIS A 19 -11.71 11.32 0.73
C HIS A 19 -11.04 12.68 0.55
N ARG A 20 -9.71 12.74 0.69
CA ARG A 20 -8.87 13.94 0.59
C ARG A 20 -7.58 13.61 -0.18
N PRO A 21 -7.67 13.24 -1.47
CA PRO A 21 -6.48 12.90 -2.26
C PRO A 21 -5.48 14.06 -2.34
N ASP A 22 -5.96 15.30 -2.26
CA ASP A 22 -5.18 16.54 -2.32
C ASP A 22 -4.22 16.72 -1.11
N TRP A 23 -4.44 15.98 -0.01
CA TRP A 23 -3.56 15.99 1.16
C TRP A 23 -2.29 15.16 0.97
N LEU A 24 -2.28 14.27 -0.04
CA LEU A 24 -1.09 13.51 -0.42
C LEU A 24 -0.20 14.42 -1.26
N ALA A 25 0.42 15.41 -0.63
CA ALA A 25 1.38 16.28 -1.30
C ALA A 25 2.56 15.42 -1.79
N PHE A 26 2.67 15.23 -3.10
CA PHE A 26 3.81 14.59 -3.73
C PHE A 26 5.01 15.53 -3.66
N GLY A 27 5.95 15.22 -2.76
CA GLY A 27 7.19 15.98 -2.59
C GLY A 27 8.48 15.18 -2.80
N GLY A 28 8.41 13.85 -2.98
CA GLY A 28 9.60 13.03 -3.19
C GLY A 28 9.42 11.52 -2.99
N MET A 29 10.48 10.78 -3.33
CA MET A 29 10.55 9.31 -3.27
C MET A 29 10.27 8.74 -1.87
N GLU A 30 10.72 9.45 -0.85
CA GLU A 30 10.55 9.06 0.55
C GLU A 30 9.07 9.03 0.95
N ILE A 31 8.28 10.03 0.51
CA ILE A 31 6.85 10.13 0.79
C ILE A 31 6.10 9.02 0.06
N ALA A 32 6.43 8.76 -1.21
CA ALA A 32 5.83 7.68 -1.98
C ALA A 32 6.10 6.30 -1.35
N LEU A 33 7.33 6.03 -0.91
CA LEU A 33 7.69 4.79 -0.20
C LEU A 33 6.98 4.65 1.14
N LEU A 34 6.77 5.76 1.86
CA LEU A 34 6.04 5.76 3.13
C LEU A 34 4.55 5.42 2.93
N LEU A 35 3.97 5.91 1.83
CA LEU A 35 2.56 5.71 1.47
C LEU A 35 2.29 4.37 0.79
N GLY A 36 3.27 3.82 0.07
CA GLY A 36 3.13 2.56 -0.66
C GLY A 36 1.99 2.62 -1.67
N PRO A 37 1.04 1.67 -1.66
CA PRO A 37 -0.07 1.68 -2.61
C PRO A 37 -1.02 2.87 -2.45
N ALA A 38 -1.08 3.51 -1.26
CA ALA A 38 -1.91 4.70 -1.08
C ALA A 38 -1.40 5.89 -1.92
N ALA A 39 -0.12 5.90 -2.30
CA ALA A 39 0.44 6.88 -3.23
C ALA A 39 -0.26 6.84 -4.60
N LEU A 40 -0.87 5.71 -4.99
CA LEU A 40 -1.61 5.61 -6.25
C LEU A 40 -2.89 6.46 -6.25
N LEU A 41 -3.47 6.76 -5.09
CA LEU A 41 -4.75 7.47 -4.99
C LEU A 41 -4.63 8.98 -5.28
N SER A 42 -3.43 9.56 -5.21
CA SER A 42 -3.19 10.95 -5.62
C SER A 42 -3.40 11.18 -7.12
N TRP A 43 -3.26 10.13 -7.92
CA TRP A 43 -3.47 10.13 -9.37
C TRP A 43 -4.97 10.09 -9.76
N GLY A 44 -5.85 10.18 -8.77
CA GLY A 44 -7.29 10.22 -8.95
C GLY A 44 -7.92 8.84 -9.13
N ARG A 45 -9.22 8.85 -9.48
CA ARG A 45 -10.07 7.64 -9.48
C ARG A 45 -9.65 6.58 -10.50
N ALA A 46 -8.88 6.95 -11.53
CA ALA A 46 -8.36 6.01 -12.52
C ALA A 46 -7.44 4.94 -11.90
N MET A 47 -6.73 5.28 -10.82
CA MET A 47 -5.81 4.38 -10.12
C MET A 47 -6.45 3.66 -8.93
N LEU A 48 -7.75 3.88 -8.68
CA LEU A 48 -8.48 3.23 -7.59
C LEU A 48 -8.46 1.71 -7.72
N ALA A 49 -8.64 1.19 -8.94
CA ALA A 49 -8.60 -0.25 -9.21
C ALA A 49 -7.24 -0.85 -8.87
N LEU A 50 -6.15 -0.15 -9.20
CA LEU A 50 -4.78 -0.59 -8.92
C LEU A 50 -4.48 -0.54 -7.42
N TYR A 51 -4.89 0.53 -6.72
CA TYR A 51 -4.82 0.62 -5.27
C TYR A 51 -5.55 -0.53 -4.57
N LEU A 52 -6.77 -0.85 -5.01
CA LEU A 52 -7.55 -1.96 -4.46
C LEU A 52 -6.89 -3.32 -4.74
N ALA A 53 -6.34 -3.51 -5.94
CA ALA A 53 -5.60 -4.73 -6.28
C ALA A 53 -4.36 -4.92 -5.40
N CYS A 54 -3.55 -3.87 -5.21
CA CYS A 54 -2.39 -3.91 -4.31
C CYS A 54 -2.80 -4.19 -2.86
N SER A 55 -3.86 -3.53 -2.38
CA SER A 55 -4.36 -3.71 -1.01
C SER A 55 -4.91 -5.13 -0.79
N ALA A 56 -5.64 -5.68 -1.77
CA ALA A 56 -6.10 -7.05 -1.74
C ALA A 56 -4.93 -8.05 -1.72
N ALA A 57 -3.90 -7.83 -2.53
CA ALA A 57 -2.70 -8.67 -2.55
C ALA A 57 -1.98 -8.68 -1.19
N ILE A 58 -1.82 -7.51 -0.56
CA ILE A 58 -1.23 -7.39 0.79
C ILE A 58 -2.02 -8.18 1.82
N VAL A 59 -3.35 -8.04 1.82
CA VAL A 59 -4.23 -8.78 2.75
C VAL A 59 -4.14 -10.28 2.53
N LEU A 60 -4.15 -10.73 1.28
CA LEU A 60 -4.12 -12.15 0.94
C LEU A 60 -2.78 -12.80 1.32
N LEU A 61 -1.67 -12.09 1.11
CA LEU A 61 -0.35 -12.51 1.59
C LEU A 61 -0.26 -12.53 3.12
N ALA A 62 -0.82 -11.52 3.79
CA ALA A 62 -0.86 -11.48 5.25
C ALA A 62 -1.66 -12.65 5.84
N LEU A 63 -2.80 -13.00 5.24
CA LEU A 63 -3.61 -14.16 5.64
C LEU A 63 -2.85 -15.48 5.40
N LEU A 64 -2.17 -15.63 4.26
CA LEU A 64 -1.34 -16.81 3.96
C LEU A 64 -0.20 -16.98 4.99
N GLY A 65 0.49 -15.89 5.32
CA GLY A 65 1.56 -15.89 6.33
C GLY A 65 1.07 -16.06 7.77
N ALA A 66 -0.19 -15.72 8.05
CA ALA A 66 -0.84 -15.99 9.33
C ALA A 66 -1.27 -17.45 9.46
N TRP A 67 -1.70 -18.08 8.35
CA TRP A 67 -2.17 -19.47 8.35
C TRP A 67 -1.02 -20.49 8.43
N LYS A 68 0.09 -20.26 7.70
CA LYS A 68 1.28 -21.12 7.76
C LYS A 68 2.51 -20.36 8.21
N SER A 69 3.11 -20.78 9.32
CA SER A 69 4.35 -20.23 9.86
C SER A 69 5.52 -20.30 8.86
N SER A 70 5.63 -21.38 8.08
CA SER A 70 6.65 -21.53 7.03
C SER A 70 6.51 -20.51 5.91
N LEU A 71 5.31 -19.97 5.69
CA LEU A 71 5.04 -18.97 4.66
C LEU A 71 5.13 -17.53 5.20
N ARG A 72 5.42 -17.33 6.48
CA ARG A 72 5.45 -16.00 7.09
C ARG A 72 6.53 -15.11 6.49
N VAL A 73 7.74 -15.63 6.31
CA VAL A 73 8.86 -14.90 5.68
C VAL A 73 8.56 -14.55 4.21
N PRO A 74 8.17 -15.49 3.33
CA PRO A 74 7.86 -15.15 1.95
C PRO A 74 6.63 -14.24 1.83
N ALA A 75 5.64 -14.36 2.72
CA ALA A 75 4.50 -13.43 2.78
C ALA A 75 4.95 -12.00 3.09
N VAL A 76 5.83 -11.81 4.08
CA VAL A 76 6.37 -10.49 4.44
C VAL A 76 7.16 -9.89 3.28
N LEU A 77 8.00 -10.68 2.60
CA LEU A 77 8.74 -10.24 1.42
C LEU A 77 7.81 -9.86 0.27
N GLY A 78 6.75 -10.63 0.03
CA GLY A 78 5.74 -10.33 -0.97
C GLY A 78 4.99 -9.02 -0.67
N ILE A 79 4.58 -8.82 0.60
CA ILE A 79 3.92 -7.58 1.03
C ILE A 79 4.85 -6.38 0.80
N PHE A 80 6.12 -6.50 1.19
CA PHE A 80 7.11 -5.45 0.98
C PHE A 80 7.33 -5.16 -0.52
N GLY A 81 7.39 -6.19 -1.36
CA GLY A 81 7.50 -6.06 -2.80
C GLY A 81 6.31 -5.31 -3.42
N VAL A 82 5.08 -5.66 -3.04
CA VAL A 82 3.87 -4.94 -3.49
C VAL A 82 3.89 -3.49 -3.02
N TRP A 83 4.33 -3.25 -1.79
CA TRP A 83 4.38 -1.91 -1.20
C TRP A 83 5.36 -0.99 -1.94
N VAL A 84 6.61 -1.42 -2.08
CA VAL A 84 7.67 -0.66 -2.77
C VAL A 84 7.36 -0.54 -4.25
N GLY A 85 6.87 -1.60 -4.89
CA GLY A 85 6.49 -1.59 -6.31
C GLY A 85 5.41 -0.55 -6.60
N ALA A 86 4.37 -0.47 -5.77
CA ALA A 86 3.32 0.52 -5.94
C ALA A 86 3.82 1.96 -5.73
N ALA A 87 4.73 2.18 -4.77
CA ALA A 87 5.38 3.47 -4.57
C ALA A 87 6.23 3.90 -5.77
N LEU A 88 7.07 3.00 -6.29
CA LEU A 88 7.90 3.26 -7.47
C LEU A 88 7.05 3.51 -8.71
N PHE A 89 5.95 2.78 -8.88
CA PHE A 89 5.00 3.01 -9.97
C PHE A 89 4.34 4.39 -9.85
N ALA A 90 3.88 4.76 -8.66
CA ALA A 90 3.31 6.09 -8.41
C ALA A 90 4.32 7.21 -8.70
N MET A 91 5.61 6.98 -8.43
CA MET A 91 6.68 7.91 -8.81
C MET A 91 6.95 7.96 -10.31
N ALA A 92 6.96 6.81 -10.99
CA ALA A 92 7.18 6.76 -12.43
C ALA A 92 6.10 7.53 -13.19
N MET A 93 4.88 7.57 -12.65
CA MET A 93 3.79 8.39 -13.18
C MET A 93 3.97 9.89 -12.93
N SER A 94 4.85 10.30 -12.01
CA SER A 94 5.14 11.71 -11.65
C SER A 94 6.11 12.45 -12.56
N ILE A 95 6.72 11.74 -13.51
CA ILE A 95 7.66 12.25 -14.51
C ILE A 95 6.89 12.57 -15.79
#